data_AF-A0AAV3EWR6-F1
#
_entry.id   AF-A0AAV3EWR6-F1
#
_cell.length_a   1.000
_cell.length_b   1.000
_cell.length_c   1.000
_cell.angle_alpha   90.00
_cell.angle_beta   90.00
_cell.angle_gamma   90.00
#
_symmetry.space_group_name_H-M   'P 1'
#
loop_
_entity.id
_entity.type
_entity.pdbx_description
1 polymer ?
#
loop_
_entity_poly.entity_id
_entity_poly.type
_entity_poly.pdbx_seq_one_letter_code
_entity_poly.pdbx_strand_id
1 'polypeptide(L)'
;MSNHRQQKLLEHFYSSLDENVIDELSEEQKESIERAIIATGLGSNNRVDIRKSISVFNKRYFFVFLLGRDYRQQLRKESPFALLMLTFLISIGIFCILGLAIFALYLIKSALGIDIFHNFSFGVWDWFKELMQH
;
A
#
# COMPACT_ATOMS: atom_id res chain seq x y z
N MET A 1 -27.62 -8.65 11.76
CA MET A 1 -27.01 -8.70 10.41
C MET A 1 -26.33 -10.03 10.07
N SER A 2 -25.82 -10.81 11.04
CA SER A 2 -25.22 -12.14 10.81
C SER A 2 -26.20 -13.17 10.23
N ASN A 3 -27.42 -13.22 10.76
CA ASN A 3 -28.41 -14.25 10.44
C ASN A 3 -28.79 -14.30 8.94
N HIS A 4 -29.04 -13.14 8.31
CA HIS A 4 -29.43 -13.09 6.89
C HIS A 4 -28.30 -13.55 5.94
N ARG A 5 -27.02 -13.28 6.28
CA ARG A 5 -25.88 -13.75 5.49
C ARG A 5 -25.68 -15.26 5.64
N GLN A 6 -25.88 -15.79 6.86
CA GLN A 6 -25.82 -17.23 7.13
C GLN A 6 -26.90 -17.97 6.34
N GLN A 7 -28.15 -17.48 6.37
CA GLN A 7 -29.26 -18.05 5.60
C GLN A 7 -28.95 -18.12 4.09
N LYS A 8 -28.43 -17.05 3.49
CA LYS A 8 -28.06 -17.04 2.06
C LYS A 8 -26.96 -18.06 1.72
N LEU A 9 -26.00 -18.28 2.62
CA LEU A 9 -24.94 -19.26 2.41
C LEU A 9 -25.48 -20.70 2.47
N LEU A 10 -26.37 -20.97 3.42
CA LEU A 10 -27.03 -22.27 3.55
C LEU A 10 -27.97 -22.55 2.37
N GLU A 11 -28.79 -21.58 1.99
CA GLU A 11 -29.69 -21.68 0.84
C GLU A 11 -28.92 -21.96 -0.45
N HIS A 12 -27.82 -21.23 -0.68
CA HIS A 12 -26.98 -21.47 -1.84
C HIS A 12 -26.33 -22.87 -1.82
N PHE A 13 -25.86 -23.32 -0.65
CA PHE A 13 -25.28 -24.65 -0.49
C PHE A 13 -26.30 -25.76 -0.80
N TYR A 14 -27.48 -25.72 -0.17
CA TYR A 14 -28.52 -26.72 -0.42
C TYR A 14 -29.05 -26.68 -1.85
N SER A 15 -29.16 -25.50 -2.47
CA SER A 15 -29.55 -25.37 -3.89
C SER A 15 -28.53 -25.99 -4.87
N SER A 16 -27.31 -26.27 -4.43
CA SER A 16 -26.24 -26.84 -5.25
C SER A 16 -26.09 -28.36 -5.06
N LEU A 17 -26.79 -28.95 -4.08
CA LEU A 17 -26.79 -30.39 -3.82
C LEU A 17 -27.89 -31.08 -4.64
N ASP A 18 -27.65 -32.35 -4.99
CA ASP A 18 -28.66 -33.22 -5.59
C ASP A 18 -29.77 -33.52 -4.56
N GLU A 19 -31.03 -33.44 -4.97
CA GLU A 19 -32.19 -33.69 -4.11
C GLU A 19 -32.12 -35.07 -3.43
N ASN A 20 -31.65 -36.09 -4.15
CA ASN A 20 -31.51 -37.45 -3.60
C ASN A 20 -30.50 -37.49 -2.44
N VAL A 21 -29.44 -36.68 -2.52
CA VAL A 21 -28.42 -36.60 -1.47
C VAL A 21 -28.96 -35.85 -0.26
N ILE A 22 -29.80 -34.83 -0.46
CA ILE A 22 -30.41 -34.06 0.64
C ILE A 22 -31.31 -34.96 1.48
N ASP A 23 -32.06 -35.84 0.83
CA ASP A 23 -33.00 -36.76 1.49
C ASP A 23 -32.29 -37.91 2.22
N GLU A 24 -31.08 -38.28 1.80
CA GLU A 24 -30.24 -39.27 2.48
C GLU A 24 -29.53 -38.73 3.74
N LEU A 25 -29.45 -37.40 3.90
CA LEU A 25 -28.80 -36.80 5.06
C LEU A 25 -29.67 -36.89 6.31
N SER A 26 -29.10 -37.42 7.38
CA SER A 26 -29.73 -37.37 8.70
C SER A 26 -29.74 -35.95 9.26
N GLU A 27 -30.65 -35.68 10.19
CA GLU A 27 -30.77 -34.37 10.84
C GLU A 27 -29.48 -33.95 11.58
N GLU A 28 -28.79 -34.91 12.21
CA GLU A 28 -27.51 -34.67 12.88
C GLU A 28 -26.39 -34.31 11.88
N GLN A 29 -26.41 -34.92 10.69
CA GLN A 29 -25.48 -34.60 9.61
C GLN A 29 -25.76 -33.20 9.04
N LYS A 30 -27.04 -32.86 8.82
CA LYS A 30 -27.45 -31.52 8.37
C LYS A 30 -26.97 -30.45 9.34
N GLU A 31 -27.23 -30.61 10.63
CA GLU A 31 -26.82 -29.64 11.65
C GLU A 31 -25.29 -29.46 11.72
N SER A 32 -24.54 -30.55 11.56
CA SER A 32 -23.07 -30.53 11.55
C SER A 32 -22.52 -29.79 10.32
N ILE A 33 -23.13 -30.01 9.15
CA ILE A 33 -22.80 -29.34 7.89
C ILE A 33 -23.11 -27.84 8.00
N GLU A 34 -24.29 -27.46 8.49
CA GLU A 34 -24.65 -26.05 8.66
C GLU A 34 -23.67 -25.32 9.58
N ARG A 35 -23.30 -25.93 10.71
CA ARG A 35 -22.29 -25.38 11.63
C ARG A 35 -20.93 -25.19 10.96
N ALA A 36 -20.47 -26.16 10.16
CA ALA A 36 -19.20 -26.07 9.43
C ALA A 36 -19.21 -24.99 8.35
N ILE A 37 -20.32 -24.85 7.61
CA ILE A 37 -20.49 -23.82 6.57
C ILE A 37 -20.49 -22.44 7.21
N ILE A 38 -21.23 -22.26 8.31
CA ILE A 38 -21.29 -20.99 9.03
C ILE A 38 -19.90 -20.62 9.56
N ALA A 39 -19.19 -21.55 10.20
CA ALA A 39 -17.86 -21.30 10.75
C ALA A 39 -16.84 -20.90 9.66
N THR A 40 -16.94 -21.51 8.47
CA THR A 40 -16.03 -21.25 7.35
C THR A 40 -16.41 -19.97 6.58
N GLY A 41 -17.70 -19.73 6.36
CA GLY A 41 -18.23 -18.60 5.61
C GLY A 41 -18.07 -17.25 6.31
N LEU A 42 -18.04 -17.24 7.64
CA LEU A 42 -17.83 -16.02 8.44
C LEU A 42 -16.38 -15.48 8.39
N GLY A 43 -15.40 -16.32 8.02
CA GLY A 43 -14.00 -15.91 7.83
C GLY A 43 -13.73 -15.16 6.52
N SER A 44 -14.67 -15.19 5.57
CA SER A 44 -14.59 -14.46 4.30
C SER A 44 -14.96 -12.99 4.50
N ASN A 45 -14.12 -12.25 5.23
CA ASN A 45 -14.35 -10.84 5.48
C ASN A 45 -13.99 -10.03 4.22
N ASN A 46 -15.03 -9.54 3.54
CA ASN A 46 -15.06 -8.39 2.63
C ASN A 46 -13.81 -8.18 1.74
N ARG A 47 -13.49 -9.18 0.91
CA ARG A 47 -12.64 -8.95 -0.27
C ARG A 47 -13.53 -8.39 -1.38
N VAL A 48 -13.28 -7.15 -1.78
CA VAL A 48 -13.78 -6.64 -3.06
C VAL A 48 -13.03 -7.41 -4.13
N ASP A 49 -13.71 -8.34 -4.80
CA ASP A 49 -13.19 -9.11 -5.92
C ASP A 49 -13.92 -8.65 -7.19
N ILE A 50 -13.30 -7.73 -7.92
CA ILE A 50 -13.81 -7.27 -9.21
C ILE A 50 -13.00 -7.97 -10.28
N ARG A 51 -13.64 -8.90 -10.99
CA ARG A 51 -13.09 -9.52 -12.20
C ARG A 51 -13.90 -9.08 -13.40
N LYS A 52 -13.29 -8.26 -14.24
CA LYS A 52 -13.88 -7.82 -15.51
C LYS A 52 -13.00 -8.34 -16.63
N SER A 53 -13.63 -8.95 -17.62
CA SER A 53 -12.98 -9.26 -18.89
C SER A 53 -13.48 -8.28 -19.93
N ILE A 54 -12.57 -7.57 -20.58
CA ILE A 54 -12.90 -6.63 -21.65
C ILE A 54 -12.26 -7.18 -22.92
N SER A 55 -13.06 -7.30 -23.98
CA SER A 55 -12.56 -7.67 -25.30
C SER A 55 -12.25 -6.39 -26.06
N VAL A 56 -10.98 -6.19 -26.43
CA VAL A 56 -10.52 -5.04 -27.22
C VAL A 56 -9.93 -5.59 -28.52
N PHE A 57 -10.55 -5.25 -29.64
CA PHE A 57 -10.30 -5.86 -30.96
C PHE A 57 -10.41 -7.39 -30.91
N ASN A 58 -9.36 -8.11 -31.34
CA ASN A 58 -9.28 -9.58 -31.33
C ASN A 58 -8.64 -10.17 -30.07
N LYS A 59 -8.43 -9.37 -29.01
CA LYS A 59 -7.76 -9.82 -27.79
C LYS A 59 -8.64 -9.61 -26.56
N ARG A 60 -8.58 -10.58 -25.64
CA ARG A 60 -9.29 -10.52 -24.36
C ARG A 60 -8.31 -10.11 -23.28
N TYR A 61 -8.63 -9.02 -22.60
CA TYR A 61 -7.87 -8.52 -21.47
C TYR A 61 -8.69 -8.74 -20.21
N PHE A 62 -8.06 -9.28 -19.17
CA PHE A 62 -8.67 -9.46 -17.87
C PHE A 62 -8.15 -8.41 -16.90
N PHE A 63 -9.05 -7.82 -16.14
CA PHE A 63 -8.76 -6.93 -15.04
C PHE A 63 -9.27 -7.61 -13.76
N VAL A 64 -8.33 -7.87 -12.85
CA VAL A 64 -8.61 -8.44 -11.53
C VAL A 64 -8.19 -7.42 -10.50
N PHE A 65 -9.18 -6.87 -9.79
CA PHE A 65 -8.95 -5.96 -8.69
C PHE A 65 -9.38 -6.64 -7.40
N LEU A 66 -8.40 -6.93 -6.56
CA LEU A 66 -8.57 -7.51 -5.24
C LEU A 66 -8.25 -6.42 -4.21
N LEU A 67 -9.25 -6.02 -3.43
CA LEU A 67 -9.06 -5.08 -2.33
C LEU A 67 -9.67 -5.66 -1.07
N GLY A 68 -8.85 -5.81 -0.03
CA GLY A 68 -9.26 -6.39 1.25
C GLY A 68 -8.19 -6.17 2.29
N ARG A 69 -8.61 -6.09 3.56
CA ARG A 69 -7.67 -5.99 4.68
C ARG A 69 -7.04 -7.35 4.92
N ASP A 70 -5.73 -7.46 4.76
CA ASP A 70 -5.01 -8.68 5.09
C ASP A 70 -4.92 -8.82 6.62
N TYR A 71 -5.54 -9.86 7.16
CA TYR A 71 -5.49 -10.20 8.59
C TYR A 71 -4.51 -11.33 8.88
N ARG A 72 -3.87 -11.89 7.85
CA ARG A 72 -2.85 -12.92 8.06
C ARG A 72 -1.62 -12.23 8.64
N GLN A 73 -1.21 -12.63 9.84
CA GLN A 73 0.07 -12.26 10.41
C GLN A 73 1.19 -12.88 9.56
N GLN A 74 1.48 -12.31 8.40
CA GLN A 74 2.66 -12.71 7.64
C GLN A 74 3.89 -12.08 8.30
N LEU A 75 4.85 -12.93 8.67
CA LEU A 75 6.22 -12.53 8.94
C LEU A 75 6.66 -11.57 7.82
N ARG A 76 6.93 -10.32 8.23
CA ARG A 76 7.19 -9.17 7.39
C ARG A 76 8.26 -9.51 6.35
N LYS A 77 7.86 -9.68 5.09
CA LYS A 77 8.74 -9.32 3.99
C LYS A 77 8.70 -7.80 3.93
N GLU A 78 9.87 -7.18 4.08
CA GLU A 78 10.11 -5.74 3.89
C GLU A 78 9.21 -5.22 2.76
N SER A 79 8.33 -4.27 3.07
CA SER A 79 7.44 -3.70 2.05
C SER A 79 8.33 -3.01 1.00
N PRO A 80 8.19 -3.30 -0.30
CA PRO A 80 8.96 -2.62 -1.33
C PRO A 80 8.75 -1.09 -1.29
N PHE A 81 7.60 -0.66 -0.78
CA PHE A 81 7.31 0.76 -0.53
C PHE A 81 8.16 1.35 0.60
N ALA A 82 8.41 0.59 1.67
CA ALA A 82 9.26 1.03 2.77
C ALA A 82 10.72 1.17 2.32
N LEU A 83 11.22 0.23 1.51
CA LEU A 83 12.56 0.29 0.93
C LEU A 83 12.71 1.50 0.00
N LEU A 84 11.70 1.77 -0.84
CA LEU A 84 11.67 2.93 -1.73
C LEU A 84 11.68 4.24 -0.94
N MET A 85 10.82 4.35 0.09
CA MET A 85 10.73 5.55 0.93
C MET A 85 12.04 5.79 1.70
N LEU A 86 12.67 4.74 2.22
CA LEU A 86 13.97 4.83 2.89
C LEU A 86 15.07 5.31 1.93
N THR A 87 15.13 4.73 0.73
CA THR A 87 16.11 5.12 -0.31
C THR A 87 15.92 6.58 -0.71
N PHE A 88 14.67 7.02 -0.87
CA PHE A 88 14.34 8.40 -1.19
C PHE A 88 14.78 9.37 -0.07
N LEU A 89 14.52 9.02 1.19
CA LEU A 89 14.90 9.85 2.34
C LEU A 89 16.41 9.97 2.49
N ILE A 90 17.15 8.87 2.29
CA ILE A 90 18.62 8.88 2.29
C ILE A 90 19.14 9.76 1.16
N SER A 91 18.57 9.65 -0.04
CA SER A 91 18.96 10.46 -1.19
C SER A 91 18.80 11.95 -0.91
N ILE A 92 17.64 12.37 -0.37
CA ILE A 92 17.41 13.77 0.04
C ILE A 92 18.45 14.21 1.08
N GLY A 93 18.71 13.37 2.09
CA GLY A 93 19.71 13.67 3.12
C GLY A 93 21.10 13.94 2.53
N ILE A 94 21.54 13.13 1.57
CA ILE A 94 22.83 13.30 0.88
C ILE A 94 22.86 14.63 0.11
N PHE A 95 21.79 14.95 -0.65
CA PHE A 95 21.72 16.21 -1.40
C PHE A 95 21.73 17.43 -0.48
N CYS A 96 21.03 17.37 0.65
CA CYS A 96 21.03 18.45 1.64
C CYS A 96 22.43 18.67 2.24
N ILE A 97 23.12 17.59 2.63
CA ILE A 97 24.47 17.67 3.20
C ILE A 97 25.45 18.22 2.16
N LEU A 98 25.40 17.74 0.93
CA LEU A 98 26.26 18.23 -0.16
C LEU A 98 25.98 19.70 -0.46
N GLY A 99 24.71 20.10 -0.53
CA GLY A 99 24.30 21.49 -0.72
C GLY A 99 24.82 22.40 0.39
N LEU A 100 24.72 21.96 1.66
CA LEU A 100 25.22 22.70 2.81
C LEU A 100 26.75 22.79 2.82
N ALA A 101 27.45 21.73 2.40
CA ALA A 101 28.91 21.74 2.27
C ALA A 101 29.38 22.72 1.18
N ILE A 102 28.73 22.72 0.00
CA ILE A 102 29.01 23.68 -1.07
C ILE A 102 28.71 25.10 -0.61
N PHE A 103 27.61 25.28 0.10
CA PHE A 103 27.22 26.58 0.66
C PHE A 103 28.25 27.10 1.69
N ALA A 104 28.70 26.24 2.60
CA ALA A 104 29.74 26.60 3.57
C ALA A 104 31.07 26.94 2.88
N LEU A 105 31.49 26.15 1.89
CA LEU A 105 32.67 26.45 1.07
C LEU A 105 32.53 27.79 0.32
N TYR A 106 31.34 28.10 -0.18
CA TYR A 106 31.05 29.39 -0.80
C TYR A 106 31.21 30.55 0.19
N LEU A 107 30.68 30.41 1.42
CA LEU A 107 30.83 31.44 2.46
C LEU A 107 32.29 31.63 2.87
N ILE A 108 33.06 30.55 3.06
CA ILE A 108 34.49 30.61 3.36
C ILE A 108 35.24 31.30 2.22
N LYS A 109 34.97 30.93 0.97
CA LYS A 109 35.50 31.60 -0.23
C LYS A 109 35.18 33.10 -0.22
N SER A 110 33.93 33.47 0.08
CA SER A 110 33.48 34.86 0.14
C SER A 110 34.12 35.65 1.27
N ALA A 111 34.38 35.03 2.42
CA ALA A 111 35.04 35.66 3.58
C ALA A 111 36.54 35.88 3.35
N LEU A 112 37.19 35.00 2.58
CA LEU A 112 38.61 35.12 2.20
C LEU A 112 38.88 36.15 1.09
N GLY A 113 37.83 36.74 0.50
CA GLY A 113 37.97 37.76 -0.55
C GLY A 113 38.50 37.23 -1.89
N ILE A 114 38.47 35.92 -2.12
CA ILE A 114 38.96 35.30 -3.37
C ILE A 114 37.87 35.43 -4.44
N ASP A 115 37.97 36.46 -5.27
CA ASP A 115 36.97 36.82 -6.27
C ASP A 115 37.15 36.04 -7.59
N ILE A 116 36.68 34.80 -7.63
CA ILE A 116 36.75 33.95 -8.85
C ILE A 116 35.82 34.47 -9.97
N PHE A 117 34.80 35.27 -9.63
CA PHE A 117 33.87 35.87 -10.59
C PHE A 117 33.69 37.36 -10.28
N HIS A 118 34.51 38.19 -10.91
CA HIS A 118 34.58 39.65 -10.70
C HIS A 118 33.26 40.42 -10.85
N ASN A 119 32.19 39.81 -11.38
CA ASN A 119 30.91 40.47 -11.66
C ASN A 119 29.66 39.67 -11.22
N PHE A 120 29.79 38.62 -10.40
CA PHE A 120 28.61 37.89 -9.94
C PHE A 120 28.79 37.34 -8.52
N SER A 121 28.27 38.09 -7.54
CA SER A 121 28.05 37.61 -6.18
C SER A 121 26.56 37.40 -5.96
N PHE A 122 26.17 36.28 -5.36
CA PHE A 122 24.76 35.94 -5.11
C PHE A 122 24.11 36.78 -3.97
N GLY A 123 24.80 37.78 -3.41
CA GLY A 123 24.31 38.63 -2.31
C GLY A 123 24.13 37.93 -0.94
N VAL A 124 24.33 36.61 -0.87
CA VAL A 124 24.10 35.82 0.35
C VAL A 124 25.08 36.16 1.48
N TRP A 125 26.30 36.59 1.17
CA TRP A 125 27.27 37.02 2.18
C TRP A 125 26.87 38.33 2.85
N ASP A 126 26.26 39.25 2.10
CA ASP A 126 25.78 40.52 2.65
C ASP A 126 24.57 40.30 3.56
N TRP A 127 23.64 39.43 3.15
CA TRP A 127 22.53 38.98 4.01
C TRP A 127 23.01 38.29 5.30
N PHE A 128 24.03 37.43 5.22
CA PHE A 128 24.61 36.78 6.40
C PHE A 128 25.28 37.76 7.35
N LYS A 129 26.00 38.76 6.82
CA LYS A 129 26.61 39.83 7.62
C LYS A 129 25.56 40.68 8.32
N GLU A 130 24.45 41.03 7.66
CA GLU A 130 23.31 41.71 8.28
C GLU A 130 22.70 40.88 9.41
N LEU A 131 22.57 39.57 9.23
CA LEU A 131 22.04 38.67 10.27
C LEU A 131 22.94 38.59 11.51
N MET A 132 24.27 38.70 11.37
CA MET A 132 25.23 38.68 12.48
C MET A 132 25.45 40.03 13.17
N GLN A 133 24.92 41.13 12.62
CA GLN A 133 25.05 42.48 13.18
C GLN A 133 23.89 42.87 14.11
N HIS A 134 22.98 41.93 14.40
CA HIS A 134 21.96 42.01 15.45
C HIS A 134 22.24 41.01 16.56
#